data_AF-A0A6L5F3L7-F1
#
_entry.id   AF-A0A6L5F3L7-F1
#
_cell.length_a   1.000
_cell.length_b   1.000
_cell.length_c   1.000
_cell.angle_alpha   90.00
_cell.angle_beta   90.00
_cell.angle_gamma   90.00
#
_symmetry.space_group_name_H-M   'P 1'
#
loop_
_entity.id
_entity.type
_entity.pdbx_description
1 polymer ?
#
loop_
_entity_poly.entity_id
_entity_poly.type
_entity_poly.pdbx_seq_one_letter_code
_entity_poly.pdbx_strand_id
1 'polypeptide(L)'
;VEIRSRAVVTNKTPTGLNRGFGGQQLYFGLERLMDTIAGVCGLDPVELRRRNLVQPDDFPYATPTGGVYDSGDYPRAVDMLVKNADYQQLRRKQREARERGEYYGIGVATIVDPSATNIGYVGLATPAEERRPGRDKSGSTEHVRISVDPNGVVSVLLGTVPQGQGHATVAQSVVAEQFGLPPDQVRPV
;
A
#
# COMPACT_ATOMS: atom_id res chain seq x y z
N VAL A 1 -6.13 -15.27 -13.42
CA VAL A 1 -6.05 -13.84 -13.83
C VAL A 1 -5.11 -13.74 -15.00
N GLU A 2 -5.48 -13.06 -16.09
CA GLU A 2 -4.62 -12.81 -17.25
C GLU A 2 -4.29 -11.32 -17.33
N ILE A 3 -3.00 -10.97 -17.39
CA ILE A 3 -2.52 -9.60 -17.55
C ILE A 3 -1.49 -9.59 -18.67
N ARG A 4 -1.69 -8.71 -19.67
CA ARG A 4 -0.73 -8.48 -20.74
C ARG A 4 -0.12 -7.09 -20.61
N SER A 5 1.19 -7.03 -20.39
CA SER A 5 1.95 -5.78 -20.43
C SER A 5 2.84 -5.72 -21.67
N ARG A 6 3.05 -4.53 -22.23
CA ARG A 6 3.98 -4.29 -23.34
C ARG A 6 4.83 -3.06 -23.00
N ALA A 7 6.14 -3.23 -23.00
CA ALA A 7 7.08 -2.12 -22.96
C ALA A 7 7.45 -1.72 -24.40
N VAL A 8 7.51 -0.42 -24.68
CA VAL A 8 7.90 0.12 -25.99
C VAL A 8 9.00 1.16 -25.80
N VAL A 9 9.97 1.18 -26.70
CA VAL A 9 11.04 2.18 -26.71
C VAL A 9 10.56 3.40 -27.49
N THR A 10 10.87 4.60 -26.99
CA THR A 10 10.50 5.87 -27.63
C THR A 10 11.66 6.85 -27.52
N ASN A 11 11.73 7.86 -28.40
CA ASN A 11 12.70 8.97 -28.33
C ASN A 11 12.30 9.98 -27.24
N LYS A 12 12.08 9.51 -26.01
CA LYS A 12 11.78 10.31 -24.83
C LYS A 12 12.82 10.02 -23.74
N THR A 13 12.88 10.88 -22.73
CA THR A 13 13.69 10.60 -21.53
C THR A 13 13.31 9.25 -20.92
N PRO A 14 14.27 8.49 -20.38
CA PRO A 14 13.96 7.26 -19.66
C PRO A 14 12.88 7.50 -18.61
N THR A 15 11.90 6.60 -18.55
CA THR A 15 10.93 6.60 -17.46
C THR A 15 11.62 6.08 -16.19
N GLY A 16 11.09 6.47 -15.02
CA GLY A 16 11.66 6.13 -13.73
C GLY A 16 10.59 5.71 -12.72
N LEU A 17 11.06 5.35 -11.54
CA LEU A 17 10.21 4.95 -10.43
C LEU A 17 9.70 6.20 -9.70
N ASN A 18 8.41 6.22 -9.38
CA ASN A 18 7.81 7.24 -8.53
C ASN A 18 6.78 6.58 -7.61
N ARG A 19 7.03 6.64 -6.28
CA ARG A 19 6.14 6.14 -5.20
C ARG A 19 5.41 4.82 -5.51
N GLY A 20 6.16 3.73 -5.60
CA GLY A 20 5.63 2.38 -5.86
C GLY A 20 5.96 1.86 -7.26
N PHE A 21 6.11 0.54 -7.39
CA PHE A 21 6.52 -0.13 -8.63
C PHE A 21 5.33 -0.40 -9.56
N GLY A 22 4.84 0.63 -10.26
CA GLY A 22 3.79 0.45 -11.26
C GLY A 22 2.41 0.06 -10.69
N GLY A 23 2.26 0.08 -9.36
CA GLY A 23 1.01 -0.24 -8.69
C GLY A 23 -0.10 0.76 -9.03
N GLN A 24 0.24 2.04 -9.20
CA GLN A 24 -0.76 3.09 -9.42
C GLN A 24 -1.55 2.89 -10.72
N GLN A 25 -0.92 2.36 -11.77
CA GLN A 25 -1.58 2.05 -13.04
C GLN A 25 -2.62 0.95 -12.86
N LEU A 26 -2.32 -0.06 -12.03
CA LEU A 26 -3.24 -1.15 -11.70
C LEU A 26 -4.36 -0.67 -10.78
N TYR A 27 -4.03 0.08 -9.72
CA TYR A 27 -5.01 0.60 -8.77
C TYR A 27 -6.02 1.51 -9.45
N PHE A 28 -5.54 2.42 -10.30
CA PHE A 28 -6.42 3.31 -11.05
C PHE A 28 -7.36 2.52 -11.96
N GLY A 29 -6.83 1.58 -12.76
CA GLY A 29 -7.64 0.76 -13.65
C GLY A 29 -8.70 -0.06 -12.91
N LEU A 30 -8.30 -0.73 -11.81
CA LEU A 30 -9.19 -1.56 -11.00
C LEU A 30 -10.28 -0.73 -10.32
N GLU A 31 -9.93 0.35 -9.64
CA GLU A 31 -10.91 1.17 -8.92
C GLU A 31 -11.86 1.91 -9.87
N ARG A 32 -11.37 2.29 -11.07
CA ARG A 32 -12.24 2.82 -12.13
C ARG A 32 -13.22 1.78 -12.66
N LEU A 33 -12.78 0.52 -12.78
CA LEU A 33 -13.64 -0.58 -13.18
C LEU A 33 -14.73 -0.84 -12.12
N MET A 34 -14.36 -0.82 -10.83
CA MET A 34 -15.32 -0.97 -9.72
C MET A 34 -16.46 0.05 -9.80
N ASP A 35 -16.16 1.34 -9.98
CA ASP A 35 -17.20 2.36 -10.10
C ASP A 35 -18.06 2.17 -11.37
N THR A 36 -17.46 1.73 -12.48
CA THR A 36 -18.19 1.44 -13.73
C THR A 36 -19.18 0.30 -13.51
N ILE A 37 -18.74 -0.78 -12.85
CA ILE A 37 -19.61 -1.91 -12.48
C ILE A 37 -20.74 -1.45 -11.57
N ALA A 38 -20.44 -0.61 -10.57
CA ALA A 38 -21.46 -0.08 -9.67
C ALA A 38 -22.53 0.71 -10.44
N GLY A 39 -22.10 1.55 -11.39
CA GLY A 39 -23.00 2.30 -12.28
C GLY A 39 -23.89 1.39 -13.13
N VAL A 40 -23.32 0.36 -13.76
CA VAL A 40 -24.07 -0.61 -14.58
C VAL A 40 -25.06 -1.42 -13.74
N CYS A 41 -24.69 -1.80 -12.53
CA CYS A 41 -25.53 -2.58 -11.63
C CYS A 41 -26.53 -1.73 -10.82
N GLY A 42 -26.50 -0.40 -10.95
CA GLY A 42 -27.33 0.50 -10.14
C GLY A 42 -27.02 0.45 -8.65
N LEU A 43 -25.79 0.08 -8.28
CA LEU A 43 -25.33 -0.01 -6.90
C LEU A 43 -24.56 1.24 -6.49
N ASP A 44 -24.56 1.55 -5.20
CA ASP A 44 -23.64 2.55 -4.67
C ASP A 44 -22.18 2.01 -4.76
N PRO A 45 -21.22 2.81 -5.25
CA PRO A 45 -19.80 2.45 -5.34
C PRO A 45 -19.15 1.94 -4.05
N VAL A 46 -19.56 2.43 -2.88
CA VAL A 46 -19.05 1.92 -1.59
C VAL A 46 -19.68 0.58 -1.27
N GLU A 47 -20.98 0.44 -1.51
CA GLU A 47 -21.69 -0.83 -1.32
C GLU A 47 -21.13 -1.95 -2.21
N LEU A 48 -20.84 -1.67 -3.49
CA LEU A 48 -20.21 -2.65 -4.37
C LEU A 48 -18.86 -3.12 -3.80
N ARG A 49 -18.03 -2.20 -3.29
CA ARG A 49 -16.75 -2.55 -2.67
C ARG A 49 -16.97 -3.43 -1.45
N ARG A 50 -17.88 -3.06 -0.54
CA ARG A 50 -18.20 -3.85 0.66
C ARG A 50 -18.51 -5.31 0.36
N ARG A 51 -19.26 -5.58 -0.71
CA ARG A 51 -19.60 -6.95 -1.15
C ARG A 51 -18.41 -7.77 -1.64
N ASN A 52 -17.30 -7.13 -2.01
CA ASN A 52 -16.14 -7.75 -2.64
C ASN A 52 -14.87 -7.64 -1.77
N LEU A 53 -14.96 -7.09 -0.55
CA LEU A 53 -13.81 -7.04 0.35
C LEU A 53 -13.49 -8.44 0.86
N VAL A 54 -12.20 -8.75 0.91
CA VAL A 54 -11.66 -9.87 1.71
C VAL A 54 -12.03 -9.62 3.18
N GLN A 55 -12.57 -10.64 3.84
CA GLN A 55 -13.00 -10.55 5.23
C GLN A 55 -11.82 -10.74 6.20
N PRO A 56 -11.90 -10.22 7.43
CA PRO A 56 -10.84 -10.41 8.43
C PRO A 56 -10.49 -11.88 8.70
N ASP A 57 -11.48 -12.77 8.62
CA ASP A 57 -11.30 -14.21 8.85
C ASP A 57 -10.75 -14.96 7.63
N ASP A 58 -10.62 -14.30 6.47
CA ASP A 58 -10.05 -14.89 5.26
C ASP A 58 -8.51 -14.83 5.22
N PHE A 59 -7.89 -14.09 6.16
CA PHE A 59 -6.43 -13.94 6.20
C PHE A 59 -5.75 -15.16 6.87
N PRO A 60 -4.58 -15.61 6.37
CA PRO A 60 -3.86 -15.10 5.21
C PRO A 60 -4.57 -15.44 3.88
N TYR A 61 -4.74 -14.43 3.02
CA TYR A 61 -5.55 -14.56 1.81
C TYR A 61 -4.69 -14.76 0.57
N ALA A 62 -4.84 -15.91 -0.09
CA ALA A 62 -4.18 -16.21 -1.36
C ALA A 62 -4.88 -15.48 -2.51
N THR A 63 -4.20 -14.49 -3.09
CA THR A 63 -4.75 -13.69 -4.19
C THR A 63 -4.75 -14.48 -5.50
N PRO A 64 -5.70 -14.21 -6.41
CA PRO A 64 -5.74 -14.83 -7.74
C PRO A 64 -4.51 -14.56 -8.63
N THR A 65 -3.66 -13.58 -8.27
CA THR A 65 -2.40 -13.25 -8.93
C THR A 65 -1.19 -13.96 -8.32
N GLY A 66 -1.40 -14.77 -7.27
CA GLY A 66 -0.38 -15.61 -6.63
C GLY A 66 0.34 -14.99 -5.44
N GLY A 67 0.01 -13.74 -5.06
CA GLY A 67 0.47 -13.13 -3.80
C GLY A 67 -0.34 -13.63 -2.60
N VAL A 68 0.21 -13.47 -1.40
CA VAL A 68 -0.49 -13.74 -0.14
C VAL A 68 -0.62 -12.42 0.61
N TYR A 69 -1.84 -12.02 0.92
CA TYR A 69 -2.06 -10.94 1.88
C TYR A 69 -1.96 -11.52 3.29
N ASP A 70 -1.18 -10.86 4.14
CA ASP A 70 -0.81 -11.33 5.46
C ASP A 70 -1.93 -11.11 6.49
N SER A 71 -2.52 -9.92 6.52
CA SER A 71 -3.60 -9.55 7.45
C SER A 71 -4.39 -8.34 6.95
N GLY A 72 -5.58 -8.13 7.51
CA GLY A 72 -6.38 -6.94 7.23
C GLY A 72 -7.76 -6.94 7.87
N ASP A 73 -8.30 -5.74 8.09
CA ASP A 73 -9.71 -5.52 8.43
C ASP A 73 -10.27 -4.43 7.49
N TYR A 74 -10.51 -4.86 6.24
CA TYR A 74 -10.95 -3.95 5.19
C TYR A 74 -12.38 -3.43 5.40
N PRO A 75 -13.36 -4.22 5.89
CA PRO A 75 -14.68 -3.70 6.22
C PRO A 75 -14.62 -2.55 7.24
N ARG A 76 -13.83 -2.71 8.31
CA ARG A 76 -13.63 -1.64 9.30
C ARG A 76 -12.98 -0.40 8.71
N ALA A 77 -11.99 -0.56 7.83
CA ALA A 77 -11.37 0.58 7.14
C ALA A 77 -12.40 1.35 6.28
N VAL A 78 -13.29 0.64 5.58
CA VAL A 78 -14.38 1.26 4.80
C VAL A 78 -15.44 1.90 5.70
N ASP A 79 -15.76 1.31 6.86
CA ASP A 79 -16.63 1.94 7.86
C ASP A 79 -16.06 3.27 8.37
N MET A 80 -14.77 3.28 8.68
CA MET A 80 -14.06 4.50 9.09
C MET A 80 -14.06 5.54 7.97
N LEU A 81 -13.86 5.14 6.72
CA LEU A 81 -13.95 6.03 5.55
C LEU A 81 -15.35 6.65 5.44
N VAL A 82 -16.40 5.82 5.47
CA VAL A 82 -17.79 6.27 5.33
C VAL A 82 -18.18 7.26 6.43
N LYS A 83 -17.76 6.97 7.66
CA LYS A 83 -17.97 7.83 8.82
C LYS A 83 -17.21 9.14 8.70
N ASN A 84 -15.89 9.08 8.51
CA ASN A 84 -15.02 10.26 8.57
C ASN A 84 -15.22 11.21 7.38
N ALA A 85 -15.71 10.70 6.24
CA ALA A 85 -16.06 11.52 5.08
C ALA A 85 -17.49 12.10 5.14
N ASP A 86 -18.29 11.76 6.16
CA ASP A 86 -19.73 12.03 6.19
C ASP A 86 -20.41 11.64 4.87
N TYR A 87 -20.19 10.40 4.43
CA TYR A 87 -20.49 9.97 3.07
C TYR A 87 -21.94 10.22 2.63
N GLN A 88 -22.90 10.01 3.52
CA GLN A 88 -24.32 10.26 3.22
C GLN A 88 -24.61 11.75 3.00
N GLN A 89 -23.91 12.62 3.73
CA GLN A 89 -23.98 14.06 3.54
C GLN A 89 -23.38 14.47 2.20
N LEU A 90 -22.24 13.90 1.81
CA LEU A 90 -21.66 14.11 0.49
C LEU A 90 -22.63 13.68 -0.62
N ARG A 91 -23.28 12.52 -0.48
CA ARG A 91 -24.30 12.04 -1.42
C ARG A 91 -25.51 12.98 -1.50
N ARG A 92 -25.92 13.58 -0.38
CA ARG A 92 -26.99 14.59 -0.37
C ARG A 92 -26.58 15.84 -1.16
N LYS A 93 -25.40 16.39 -0.85
CA LYS A 93 -24.84 17.55 -1.59
C LYS A 93 -24.71 17.28 -3.08
N GLN A 94 -24.32 16.06 -3.45
CA GLN A 94 -24.24 15.66 -4.86
C GLN A 94 -25.60 15.72 -5.56
N ARG A 95 -26.68 15.27 -4.91
CA ARG A 95 -28.05 15.35 -5.47
C ARG A 95 -28.50 16.80 -5.61
N GLU A 96 -28.36 17.60 -4.55
CA GLU A 96 -28.70 19.02 -4.54
C GLU A 96 -27.95 19.81 -5.64
N ALA A 97 -26.67 19.52 -5.85
CA ALA A 97 -25.88 20.15 -6.92
C ALA A 97 -26.38 19.76 -8.31
N ARG A 98 -26.71 18.48 -8.53
CA ARG A 98 -27.26 18.01 -9.81
C ARG A 98 -28.62 18.62 -10.13
N GLU A 99 -29.46 18.85 -9.12
CA GLU A 99 -30.74 19.56 -9.27
C GLU A 99 -30.55 21.02 -9.73
N ARG A 100 -29.43 21.64 -9.38
CA ARG A 100 -29.03 22.98 -9.87
C ARG A 100 -28.32 22.94 -11.24
N GLY A 101 -28.18 21.77 -11.87
CA GLY A 101 -27.43 21.62 -13.12
C GLY A 101 -25.91 21.65 -12.97
N GLU A 102 -25.38 21.48 -11.74
CA GLU A 102 -23.95 21.47 -11.46
C GLU A 102 -23.37 20.04 -11.46
N TYR A 103 -22.05 19.93 -11.63
CA TYR A 103 -21.32 18.66 -11.49
C TYR A 103 -20.67 18.54 -10.11
N TYR A 104 -21.04 17.49 -9.37
CA TYR A 104 -20.45 17.15 -8.08
C TYR A 104 -19.97 15.70 -8.06
N GLY A 105 -18.66 15.50 -7.93
CA GLY A 105 -18.01 14.18 -7.93
C GLY A 105 -17.68 13.71 -6.51
N ILE A 106 -17.84 12.41 -6.27
CA ILE A 106 -17.38 11.73 -5.06
C ILE A 106 -16.55 10.54 -5.51
N GLY A 107 -15.24 10.61 -5.29
CA GLY A 107 -14.31 9.53 -5.62
C GLY A 107 -14.04 8.66 -4.39
N VAL A 108 -14.01 7.34 -4.58
CA VAL A 108 -13.62 6.36 -3.55
C VAL A 108 -12.63 5.41 -4.17
N ALA A 109 -11.58 5.07 -3.42
CA ALA A 109 -10.61 4.06 -3.81
C ALA A 109 -10.28 3.17 -2.60
N THR A 110 -10.28 1.86 -2.78
CA THR A 110 -9.83 0.87 -1.79
C THR A 110 -8.62 0.13 -2.35
N ILE A 111 -7.44 0.39 -1.80
CA ILE A 111 -6.17 -0.07 -2.36
C ILE A 111 -5.41 -0.88 -1.30
N VAL A 112 -4.91 -2.04 -1.70
CA VAL A 112 -3.90 -2.80 -0.94
C VAL A 112 -2.56 -2.59 -1.63
N ASP A 113 -1.61 -1.98 -0.92
CA ASP A 113 -0.28 -1.65 -1.44
C ASP A 113 0.80 -2.37 -0.61
N PRO A 114 1.76 -3.08 -1.24
CA PRO A 114 2.85 -3.71 -0.51
C PRO A 114 3.79 -2.65 0.09
N SER A 115 3.98 -2.69 1.42
CA SER A 115 4.80 -1.70 2.15
C SER A 115 6.32 -1.89 2.01
N ALA A 116 6.75 -3.11 1.67
CA ALA A 116 8.15 -3.46 1.46
C ALA A 116 8.29 -4.45 0.29
N THR A 117 9.51 -4.57 -0.23
CA THR A 117 9.84 -5.54 -1.27
C THR A 117 10.92 -6.49 -0.77
N ASN A 118 10.70 -7.78 -0.87
CA ASN A 118 11.78 -8.79 -0.85
C ASN A 118 12.12 -9.26 -2.28
N ILE A 119 11.67 -8.52 -3.30
CA ILE A 119 11.79 -8.86 -4.72
C ILE A 119 11.03 -10.16 -5.08
N GLY A 120 10.21 -10.69 -4.16
CA GLY A 120 9.40 -11.90 -4.37
C GLY A 120 8.40 -11.77 -5.52
N TYR A 121 7.92 -10.56 -5.81
CA TYR A 121 7.08 -10.30 -6.98
C TYR A 121 7.79 -10.55 -8.32
N VAL A 122 9.13 -10.54 -8.37
CA VAL A 122 9.87 -10.96 -9.58
C VAL A 122 9.66 -12.46 -9.82
N GLY A 123 9.46 -13.26 -8.77
CA GLY A 123 8.98 -14.63 -8.93
C GLY A 123 7.56 -14.70 -9.50
N LEU A 124 6.66 -13.81 -9.07
CA LEU A 124 5.30 -13.72 -9.63
C LEU A 124 5.27 -13.28 -11.10
N ALA A 125 6.21 -12.40 -11.50
CA ALA A 125 6.40 -11.96 -12.88
C ALA A 125 7.03 -13.03 -13.79
N THR A 126 7.58 -14.11 -13.21
CA THR A 126 8.04 -15.30 -13.94
C THR A 126 6.87 -16.28 -14.09
N PRO A 127 6.63 -16.85 -15.29
CA PRO A 127 5.64 -17.91 -15.50
C PRO A 127 5.79 -19.03 -14.47
N ALA A 128 4.68 -19.60 -14.00
CA ALA A 128 4.70 -20.51 -12.85
C ALA A 128 5.62 -21.72 -13.08
N GLU A 129 5.63 -22.23 -14.30
CA GLU A 129 6.48 -23.31 -14.82
C GLU A 129 7.98 -22.96 -14.88
N GLU A 130 8.32 -21.69 -14.97
CA GLU A 130 9.71 -21.18 -15.02
C GLU A 130 10.25 -20.76 -13.66
N ARG A 131 9.40 -20.73 -12.62
CA ARG A 131 9.80 -20.39 -11.26
C ARG A 131 10.73 -21.48 -10.73
N ARG A 132 11.99 -21.12 -10.51
CA ARG A 132 12.96 -22.01 -9.85
C ARG A 132 12.58 -22.18 -8.37
N PRO A 133 12.42 -23.41 -7.86
CA PRO A 133 12.26 -23.65 -6.45
C PRO A 133 13.54 -23.24 -5.71
N GLY A 134 13.46 -22.32 -4.75
CA GLY A 134 14.60 -21.89 -3.95
C GLY A 134 14.59 -20.40 -3.60
N ARG A 135 15.56 -19.99 -2.78
CA ARG A 135 15.85 -18.59 -2.41
C ARG A 135 17.12 -18.10 -3.12
N ASP A 136 17.12 -18.16 -4.44
CA ASP A 136 18.25 -17.74 -5.30
C ASP A 136 18.29 -16.21 -5.54
N LYS A 137 17.28 -15.48 -5.08
CA LYS A 137 17.22 -14.01 -5.10
C LYS A 137 17.61 -13.46 -3.73
N SER A 138 18.52 -12.48 -3.69
CA SER A 138 18.76 -11.68 -2.49
C SER A 138 17.47 -10.97 -2.12
N GLY A 139 16.81 -11.40 -1.05
CA GLY A 139 15.54 -10.84 -0.62
C GLY A 139 15.75 -9.50 0.05
N SER A 140 16.04 -8.45 -0.73
CA SER A 140 16.18 -7.04 -0.30
C SER A 140 16.52 -6.90 1.18
N THR A 141 17.65 -7.48 1.59
CA THR A 141 17.96 -7.63 3.01
C THR A 141 18.37 -6.29 3.58
N GLU A 142 17.73 -5.90 4.67
CA GLU A 142 18.06 -4.69 5.42
C GLU A 142 18.70 -5.06 6.75
N HIS A 143 19.63 -4.23 7.18
CA HIS A 143 20.38 -4.44 8.42
C HIS A 143 20.35 -3.18 9.29
N VAL A 144 20.35 -3.39 10.60
CA VAL A 144 20.51 -2.33 11.60
C VAL A 144 21.71 -2.69 12.45
N ARG A 145 22.61 -1.73 12.65
CA ARG A 145 23.70 -1.86 13.64
C ARG A 145 23.34 -1.01 14.84
N ILE A 146 23.31 -1.65 16.01
CA ILE A 146 23.18 -0.98 17.31
C ILE A 146 24.52 -1.08 18.03
N SER A 147 24.95 -0.01 18.67
CA SER A 147 26.19 0.02 19.45
C SER A 147 25.98 0.84 20.71
N VAL A 148 26.56 0.40 21.82
CA VAL A 148 26.47 1.09 23.11
C VAL A 148 27.85 1.62 23.46
N ASP A 149 27.95 2.90 23.76
CA ASP A 149 29.20 3.51 24.20
C ASP A 149 29.43 3.33 25.72
N PRO A 150 30.64 3.61 26.24
CA PRO A 150 30.92 3.52 27.68
C PRO A 150 30.08 4.44 28.58
N ASN A 151 29.43 5.47 28.02
CA ASN A 151 28.51 6.36 28.75
C ASN A 151 27.07 5.83 28.74
N GLY A 152 26.82 4.69 28.09
CA GLY A 152 25.50 4.10 27.95
C GLY A 152 24.65 4.68 26.81
N VAL A 153 25.23 5.52 25.94
CA VAL A 153 24.50 6.05 24.78
C VAL A 153 24.39 4.97 23.70
N VAL A 154 23.17 4.76 23.22
CA VAL A 154 22.86 3.77 22.17
C VAL A 154 22.86 4.44 20.81
N SER A 155 23.82 4.08 19.96
CA SER A 155 23.84 4.51 18.55
C SER A 155 23.12 3.50 17.67
N VAL A 156 22.21 3.97 16.80
CA VAL A 156 21.48 3.14 15.82
C VAL A 156 21.79 3.60 14.40
N LEU A 157 22.40 2.71 13.61
CA LEU A 157 22.67 2.91 12.18
C LEU A 157 21.73 2.03 11.36
N LEU A 158 20.92 2.65 10.50
CA LEU A 158 20.03 1.97 9.57
C LEU A 158 20.72 1.73 8.22
N GLY A 159 20.41 0.61 7.55
CA GLY A 159 20.83 0.36 6.16
C GLY A 159 20.15 1.26 5.12
N THR A 160 19.04 1.90 5.50
CA THR A 160 18.25 2.77 4.63
C THR A 160 18.77 4.20 4.58
N VAL A 161 18.63 4.88 3.43
CA VAL A 161 18.99 6.30 3.26
C VAL A 161 17.72 7.16 3.25
N PRO A 162 17.47 7.99 4.29
CA PRO A 162 16.29 8.83 4.32
C PRO A 162 16.33 10.01 3.34
N GLN A 163 15.16 10.35 2.81
CA GLN A 163 14.89 11.42 1.85
C GLN A 163 13.73 12.32 2.35
N GLY A 164 13.54 12.40 3.68
CA GLY A 164 12.54 13.25 4.33
C GLY A 164 11.44 12.54 5.11
N GLN A 165 11.43 11.20 5.16
CA GLN A 165 10.40 10.40 5.83
C GLN A 165 10.57 10.24 7.35
N GLY A 166 11.60 10.85 7.95
CA GLY A 166 11.79 10.84 9.41
C GLY A 166 12.37 9.55 9.99
N HIS A 167 13.15 8.77 9.23
CA HIS A 167 13.76 7.51 9.72
C HIS A 167 14.51 7.68 11.05
N ALA A 168 15.29 8.76 11.21
CA ALA A 168 16.05 9.01 12.42
C ALA A 168 15.14 9.09 13.66
N THR A 169 14.04 9.83 13.57
CA THR A 169 13.06 9.99 14.67
C THR A 169 12.35 8.68 14.98
N VAL A 170 11.91 7.94 13.95
CA VAL A 170 11.21 6.66 14.14
C VAL A 170 12.16 5.62 14.74
N ALA A 171 13.37 5.48 14.22
CA ALA A 171 14.35 4.53 14.73
C ALA A 171 14.76 4.85 16.17
N GLN A 172 14.97 6.13 16.50
CA GLN A 172 15.22 6.56 17.86
C GLN A 172 14.06 6.14 18.79
N SER A 173 12.82 6.41 18.40
CA SER A 173 11.63 6.09 19.21
C SER A 173 11.49 4.60 19.43
N VAL A 174 11.63 3.78 18.38
CA VAL A 174 11.53 2.32 18.47
C VAL A 174 12.64 1.76 19.35
N VAL A 175 13.89 2.16 19.14
CA VAL A 175 15.02 1.67 19.95
C VAL A 175 14.88 2.11 21.41
N ALA A 176 14.51 3.37 21.67
CA ALA A 176 14.29 3.86 23.02
C ALA A 176 13.23 3.04 23.77
N GLU A 177 12.10 2.76 23.12
CA GLU A 177 11.02 1.94 23.67
C GLU A 177 11.48 0.51 23.95
N GLN A 178 12.14 -0.14 22.98
CA GLN A 178 12.59 -1.53 23.13
C GLN A 178 13.65 -1.72 24.22
N PHE A 179 14.50 -0.71 24.46
CA PHE A 179 15.55 -0.75 25.48
C PHE A 179 15.13 -0.11 26.81
N GLY A 180 13.93 0.48 26.89
CA GLY A 180 13.46 1.18 28.08
C GLY A 180 14.28 2.43 28.42
N LEU A 181 14.82 3.10 27.41
CA LEU A 181 15.69 4.27 27.55
C LEU A 181 14.91 5.56 27.24
N PRO A 182 15.31 6.70 27.84
CA PRO A 182 14.83 7.99 27.38
C PRO A 182 15.34 8.26 25.94
N PRO A 183 14.56 8.92 25.06
CA PRO A 183 14.94 9.09 23.65
C PRO A 183 16.28 9.80 23.44
N ASP A 184 16.66 10.72 24.33
CA ASP A 184 17.92 11.46 24.29
C ASP A 184 19.17 10.59 24.53
N GLN A 185 19.00 9.38 25.09
CA GLN A 185 20.06 8.37 25.19
C GLN A 185 20.20 7.51 23.94
N VAL A 186 19.34 7.70 22.92
CA VAL A 186 19.42 7.00 21.64
C VAL A 186 19.79 7.98 20.53
N ARG A 187 20.88 7.69 19.83
CA ARG A 187 21.39 8.51 18.72
C ARG A 187 21.25 7.77 17.39
N PRO A 188 20.35 8.21 16.49
CA PRO A 188 20.37 7.73 15.11
C PRO A 188 21.62 8.27 14.38
N VAL A 189 22.24 7.41 13.58
CA VAL A 189 23.47 7.68 12.81
C VAL A 189 23.22 7.46 11.33
#